data_AF-A0A6N6SHB4-F1
#
_entry.id   AF-A0A6N6SHB4-F1
#
_cell.length_a   1.000
_cell.length_b   1.000
_cell.length_c   1.000
_cell.angle_alpha   90.00
_cell.angle_beta   90.00
_cell.angle_gamma   90.00
#
_symmetry.space_group_name_H-M   'P 1'
#
loop_
_entity.id
_entity.type
_entity.pdbx_description
1 polymer ?
#
loop_
_entity_poly.entity_id
_entity_poly.type
_entity_poly.pdbx_seq_one_letter_code
_entity_poly.pdbx_strand_id
1 'polypeptide(L)'
;MGRPQIEMPEVLLPGTRNDLMQFFRMKTQIADAANALLRDGIDERERAYQQFALALEFGEVPSAVVEALDDLQFDITTHPRKYLPDAPPDDYDALRSWMKEFAPAKWWVDVLKTNKVGVADTTFLAWMAGRDLSKDRSKAVRKRLRKWWERLMQVVERVEDVQRAREHMSFEPHRQTWFRRRVVEDKTMTVDEARDEWVRIDKLLNTSLHAINIADPRFVEDVRRDYIDHNASQVRLDRHIEGLDVVGQFHAYRIREQADEGIYPDGVEVWVERFDEGRSRARFDQVVADGWPQARSTLPPDDFQPGERVTQARWGGPKDEEGPVNRNVDLYWLWHRDLERHEWDRDAVGVRTTLIERTVSDDAENWRPATKREMQGWVREIDDFLRAARAGTHTGSDWSKRWEAARSREKAALTMYRTGTQGVNGFSETKATDAIDAARREMVELIVEITPPEGRHEARREADQNILHRGY
;
A
#
# COMPACT_ATOMS: atom_id res chain seq x y z
N MET A 1 -34.73 -25.97 21.40
CA MET A 1 -34.06 -26.14 20.09
C MET A 1 -33.98 -24.76 19.46
N GLY A 2 -32.79 -24.13 19.48
CA GLY A 2 -32.59 -22.81 18.89
C GLY A 2 -32.65 -22.89 17.37
N ARG A 3 -33.26 -21.90 16.72
CA ARG A 3 -33.20 -21.78 15.26
C ARG A 3 -31.76 -21.45 14.87
N PRO A 4 -31.17 -22.09 13.86
CA PRO A 4 -29.84 -21.70 13.38
C PRO A 4 -29.93 -20.26 12.88
N GLN A 5 -29.03 -19.40 13.38
CA GLN A 5 -28.80 -18.08 12.80
C GLN A 5 -28.38 -18.31 11.34
N ILE A 6 -29.12 -17.70 10.42
CA ILE A 6 -28.78 -17.73 9.00
C ILE A 6 -27.70 -16.67 8.83
N GLU A 7 -26.44 -17.10 8.73
CA GLU A 7 -25.34 -16.21 8.36
C GLU A 7 -25.64 -15.58 7.00
N MET A 8 -25.48 -14.26 6.91
CA MET A 8 -25.65 -13.57 5.64
C MET A 8 -24.50 -13.96 4.71
N PRO A 9 -24.77 -14.27 3.44
CA PRO A 9 -23.72 -14.57 2.48
C PRO A 9 -22.87 -13.31 2.23
N GLU A 10 -21.56 -13.46 2.34
CA GLU A 10 -20.59 -12.44 1.95
C GLU A 10 -19.98 -12.78 0.59
N VAL A 11 -19.45 -11.74 -0.06
CA VAL A 11 -18.84 -11.85 -1.38
C VAL A 11 -17.33 -11.69 -1.25
N LEU A 12 -16.60 -12.65 -1.79
CA LEU A 12 -15.14 -12.61 -1.87
C LEU A 12 -14.65 -11.35 -2.60
N LEU A 13 -13.60 -10.70 -2.08
CA LEU A 13 -13.05 -9.50 -2.70
C LEU A 13 -12.64 -9.75 -4.17
N PRO A 14 -12.88 -8.77 -5.07
CA PRO A 14 -12.49 -8.89 -6.47
C PRO A 14 -10.98 -9.12 -6.60
N GLY A 15 -10.59 -10.29 -7.13
CA GLY A 15 -9.18 -10.65 -7.34
C GLY A 15 -8.64 -11.72 -6.41
N THR A 16 -9.18 -11.88 -5.19
CA THR A 16 -8.71 -12.88 -4.21
C THR A 16 -8.67 -14.28 -4.80
N ARG A 17 -9.75 -14.69 -5.47
CA ARG A 17 -9.81 -15.97 -6.18
C ARG A 17 -8.68 -16.14 -7.19
N ASN A 18 -8.42 -15.10 -7.99
CA ASN A 18 -7.42 -15.19 -9.04
C ASN A 18 -6.02 -15.31 -8.43
N ASP A 19 -5.75 -14.60 -7.34
CA ASP A 19 -4.48 -14.64 -6.61
C ASP A 19 -4.25 -15.99 -5.93
N LEU A 20 -5.27 -16.50 -5.25
CA LEU A 20 -5.24 -17.84 -4.66
C LEU A 20 -5.03 -18.91 -5.74
N MET A 21 -5.71 -18.80 -6.87
CA MET A 21 -5.55 -19.74 -8.00
C MET A 21 -4.24 -19.54 -8.77
N GLN A 22 -3.55 -18.40 -8.61
CA GLN A 22 -2.21 -18.17 -9.15
C GLN A 22 -1.16 -18.89 -8.31
N PHE A 23 -1.32 -18.84 -6.99
CA PHE A 23 -0.49 -19.57 -6.04
C PHE A 23 -0.87 -21.05 -6.05
N PHE A 24 -2.04 -21.45 -5.56
CA PHE A 24 -2.51 -22.83 -5.57
C PHE A 24 -3.18 -23.18 -6.90
N ARG A 25 -2.74 -24.27 -7.55
CA ARG A 25 -3.33 -24.71 -8.83
C ARG A 25 -4.47 -25.72 -8.69
N MET A 26 -4.70 -26.22 -7.48
CA MET A 26 -5.81 -27.11 -7.17
C MET A 26 -6.68 -26.48 -6.09
N LYS A 27 -8.00 -26.42 -6.33
CA LYS A 27 -8.98 -25.94 -5.33
C LYS A 27 -8.88 -26.73 -4.02
N THR A 28 -8.45 -27.99 -4.07
CA THR A 28 -8.21 -28.84 -2.91
C THR A 28 -7.17 -28.26 -1.95
N GLN A 29 -6.05 -27.78 -2.49
CA GLN A 29 -4.99 -27.20 -1.68
C GLN A 29 -5.43 -25.87 -1.05
N ILE A 30 -6.24 -25.07 -1.77
CA ILE A 30 -6.83 -23.86 -1.21
C ILE A 30 -7.73 -24.22 -0.03
N ALA A 31 -8.61 -25.20 -0.19
CA ALA A 31 -9.51 -25.65 0.85
C ALA A 31 -8.75 -26.21 2.06
N ASP A 32 -7.72 -27.03 1.84
CA ASP A 32 -6.91 -27.62 2.92
C ASP A 32 -6.14 -26.53 3.69
N ALA A 33 -5.55 -25.56 2.99
CA ALA A 33 -4.83 -24.44 3.60
C ALA A 33 -5.78 -23.48 4.36
N ALA A 34 -6.95 -23.17 3.80
CA ALA A 34 -7.95 -22.33 4.46
C ALA A 34 -8.54 -23.04 5.70
N ASN A 35 -8.77 -24.34 5.61
CA ASN A 35 -9.18 -25.16 6.76
C ASN A 35 -8.17 -25.15 7.90
N ALA A 36 -6.86 -25.09 7.60
CA ALA A 36 -5.83 -25.01 8.62
C ALA A 36 -5.81 -23.66 9.37
N LEU A 37 -6.30 -22.59 8.73
CA LEU A 37 -6.43 -21.25 9.34
C LEU A 37 -7.66 -21.12 10.23
N LEU A 38 -8.73 -21.85 9.90
CA LEU A 38 -9.92 -22.01 10.72
C LEU A 38 -9.62 -22.86 11.97
N ARG A 39 -9.02 -22.27 13.01
CA ARG A 39 -8.81 -22.94 14.31
C ARG A 39 -10.15 -23.15 15.03
N ASP A 40 -10.39 -24.38 15.49
CA ASP A 40 -11.47 -24.87 16.38
C ASP A 40 -12.75 -24.02 16.40
N GLY A 41 -13.74 -24.41 15.59
CA GLY A 41 -15.07 -23.78 15.63
C GLY A 41 -16.07 -24.33 14.61
N ILE A 42 -15.61 -25.02 13.57
CA ILE A 42 -16.49 -25.61 12.55
C ILE A 42 -16.29 -27.13 12.57
N ASP A 43 -17.21 -27.82 13.20
CA ASP A 43 -17.30 -29.28 13.12
C ASP A 43 -17.65 -29.69 11.68
N GLU A 44 -17.11 -30.84 11.24
CA GLU A 44 -17.22 -31.47 9.91
C GLU A 44 -16.32 -30.96 8.76
N ARG A 45 -15.10 -31.52 8.70
CA ARG A 45 -14.13 -31.43 7.57
C ARG A 45 -14.72 -31.64 6.16
N GLU A 46 -15.86 -32.30 6.02
CA GLU A 46 -16.52 -32.55 4.72
C GLU A 46 -17.37 -31.37 4.21
N ARG A 47 -17.81 -30.43 5.06
CA ARG A 47 -18.60 -29.27 4.63
C ARG A 47 -17.76 -28.11 4.10
N ALA A 48 -16.50 -28.02 4.50
CA ALA A 48 -15.63 -26.92 4.09
C ALA A 48 -15.22 -26.97 2.61
N TYR A 49 -14.93 -28.16 2.06
CA TYR A 49 -14.48 -28.27 0.67
C TYR A 49 -15.52 -27.77 -0.34
N GLN A 50 -16.78 -28.17 -0.17
CA GLN A 50 -17.87 -27.74 -1.04
C GLN A 50 -18.13 -26.24 -0.89
N GLN A 51 -18.03 -25.70 0.33
CA GLN A 51 -18.18 -24.27 0.56
C GLN A 51 -17.04 -23.46 -0.05
N PHE A 52 -15.78 -23.86 0.09
CA PHE A 52 -14.68 -23.20 -0.61
C PHE A 52 -14.82 -23.31 -2.13
N ALA A 53 -15.26 -24.46 -2.65
CA ALA A 53 -15.52 -24.62 -4.08
C ALA A 53 -16.64 -23.69 -4.58
N LEU A 54 -17.72 -23.54 -3.81
CA LEU A 54 -18.83 -22.60 -4.08
C LEU A 54 -18.36 -21.14 -3.97
N ALA A 55 -17.58 -20.79 -2.95
CA ALA A 55 -17.00 -19.45 -2.76
C ALA A 55 -16.16 -19.04 -3.97
N LEU A 56 -15.29 -19.95 -4.40
CA LEU A 56 -14.42 -19.76 -5.56
C LEU A 56 -15.18 -19.81 -6.90
N GLU A 57 -16.46 -20.12 -6.95
CA GLU A 57 -17.19 -20.30 -8.22
C GLU A 57 -18.37 -19.33 -8.37
N PHE A 58 -19.06 -19.03 -7.27
CA PHE A 58 -20.29 -18.23 -7.24
C PHE A 58 -20.19 -17.01 -6.33
N GLY A 59 -19.11 -16.87 -5.55
CA GLY A 59 -18.83 -15.68 -4.74
C GLY A 59 -19.62 -15.57 -3.44
N GLU A 60 -20.83 -16.14 -3.35
CA GLU A 60 -21.70 -16.05 -2.16
C GLU A 60 -21.56 -17.28 -1.25
N VAL A 61 -20.97 -17.09 -0.08
CA VAL A 61 -20.76 -18.14 0.94
C VAL A 61 -20.80 -17.56 2.36
N PRO A 62 -20.87 -18.39 3.41
CA PRO A 62 -20.78 -17.91 4.79
C PRO A 62 -19.58 -16.99 5.03
N SER A 63 -19.74 -15.92 5.81
CA SER A 63 -18.69 -14.92 6.07
C SER A 63 -17.37 -15.55 6.53
N ALA A 64 -17.43 -16.56 7.39
CA ALA A 64 -16.23 -17.27 7.88
C ALA A 64 -15.41 -17.92 6.75
N VAL A 65 -16.05 -18.35 5.66
CA VAL A 65 -15.38 -18.93 4.48
C VAL A 65 -14.70 -17.83 3.66
N VAL A 66 -15.33 -16.66 3.56
CA VAL A 66 -14.74 -15.49 2.89
C VAL A 66 -13.52 -14.99 3.67
N GLU A 67 -13.68 -14.76 4.97
CA GLU A 67 -12.59 -14.33 5.87
C GLU A 67 -11.40 -15.29 5.80
N ALA A 68 -11.64 -16.61 5.85
CA ALA A 68 -10.56 -17.60 5.75
C ALA A 68 -9.83 -17.57 4.39
N LEU A 69 -10.53 -17.26 3.28
CA LEU A 69 -9.91 -17.15 1.97
C LEU A 69 -9.11 -15.84 1.81
N ASP A 70 -9.62 -14.73 2.34
CA ASP A 70 -8.92 -13.45 2.35
C ASP A 70 -7.68 -13.52 3.28
N ASP A 71 -7.82 -14.11 4.46
CA ASP A 71 -6.70 -14.37 5.39
C ASP A 71 -5.65 -15.29 4.74
N LEU A 72 -6.09 -16.32 4.01
CA LEU A 72 -5.18 -17.20 3.27
C LEU A 72 -4.44 -16.44 2.16
N GLN A 73 -5.13 -15.60 1.39
CA GLN A 73 -4.48 -14.77 0.36
C GLN A 73 -3.44 -13.85 1.00
N PHE A 74 -3.81 -13.20 2.10
CA PHE A 74 -2.90 -12.36 2.86
C PHE A 74 -1.68 -13.15 3.37
N ASP A 75 -1.88 -14.31 4.01
CA ASP A 75 -0.78 -15.11 4.56
C ASP A 75 0.15 -15.66 3.47
N ILE A 76 -0.38 -16.04 2.29
CA ILE A 76 0.44 -16.43 1.14
C ILE A 76 1.25 -15.26 0.59
N THR A 77 0.66 -14.08 0.51
CA THR A 77 1.35 -12.89 -0.02
C THR A 77 2.43 -12.36 0.92
N THR A 78 2.32 -12.64 2.22
CA THR A 78 3.24 -12.15 3.27
C THR A 78 4.25 -13.20 3.70
N HIS A 79 3.85 -14.47 3.75
CA HIS A 79 4.63 -15.60 4.23
C HIS A 79 4.57 -16.82 3.29
N PRO A 80 4.91 -16.67 2.00
CA PRO A 80 4.75 -17.73 1.00
C PRO A 80 5.54 -19.00 1.31
N ARG A 81 6.64 -18.90 2.09
CA ARG A 81 7.48 -20.04 2.45
C ARG A 81 6.75 -21.09 3.28
N LYS A 82 5.74 -20.69 4.08
CA LYS A 82 4.90 -21.61 4.88
C LYS A 82 4.21 -22.68 4.03
N TYR A 83 4.00 -22.39 2.74
CA TYR A 83 3.25 -23.23 1.81
C TYR A 83 4.14 -23.94 0.79
N LEU A 84 5.46 -23.83 0.93
CA LEU A 84 6.44 -24.50 0.09
C LEU A 84 7.13 -25.62 0.89
N PRO A 85 7.63 -26.69 0.25
CA PRO A 85 8.33 -27.74 0.95
C PRO A 85 9.67 -27.22 1.52
N ASP A 86 10.00 -27.66 2.73
CA ASP A 86 11.21 -27.25 3.45
C ASP A 86 12.53 -27.65 2.74
N ALA A 87 12.49 -28.66 1.86
CA ALA A 87 13.68 -29.26 1.27
C ALA A 87 13.76 -29.10 -0.26
N PRO A 88 14.85 -28.48 -0.77
CA PRO A 88 15.26 -28.54 -2.17
C PRO A 88 16.66 -29.18 -2.35
N PRO A 89 17.41 -28.83 -3.40
CA PRO A 89 17.65 -29.51 -4.68
C PRO A 89 18.44 -30.83 -4.61
N ASP A 90 18.44 -31.53 -3.47
CA ASP A 90 19.05 -32.85 -3.31
C ASP A 90 18.00 -33.94 -3.05
N ASP A 91 16.86 -33.61 -2.43
CA ASP A 91 15.69 -34.49 -2.32
C ASP A 91 14.64 -34.20 -3.43
N TYR A 92 14.88 -34.78 -4.60
CA TYR A 92 13.95 -34.64 -5.74
C TYR A 92 12.71 -35.52 -5.61
N ASP A 93 12.70 -36.53 -4.74
CA ASP A 93 11.54 -37.39 -4.57
C ASP A 93 10.48 -36.70 -3.72
N ALA A 94 10.87 -36.00 -2.64
CA ALA A 94 10.00 -35.11 -1.88
C ALA A 94 9.44 -33.98 -2.77
N LEU A 95 10.30 -33.34 -3.57
CA LEU A 95 9.87 -32.29 -4.51
C LEU A 95 8.87 -32.84 -5.54
N ARG A 96 9.10 -34.04 -6.08
CA ARG A 96 8.17 -34.68 -7.02
C ARG A 96 6.80 -34.94 -6.39
N SER A 97 6.77 -35.45 -5.16
CA SER A 97 5.53 -35.72 -4.43
C SER A 97 4.73 -34.44 -4.23
N TRP A 98 5.37 -33.39 -3.71
CA TRP A 98 4.74 -32.07 -3.57
C TRP A 98 4.25 -31.52 -4.92
N MET A 99 5.05 -31.61 -5.98
CA MET A 99 4.64 -31.15 -7.32
C MET A 99 3.37 -31.85 -7.82
N LYS A 100 3.16 -33.14 -7.50
CA LYS A 100 1.96 -33.89 -7.88
C LYS A 100 0.71 -33.46 -7.13
N GLU A 101 0.86 -33.16 -5.84
CA GLU A 101 -0.22 -32.65 -4.99
C GLU A 101 -0.64 -31.23 -5.38
N PHE A 102 0.26 -30.51 -6.04
CA PHE A 102 0.08 -29.13 -6.40
C PHE A 102 -0.48 -28.92 -7.81
N ALA A 103 0.01 -29.64 -8.82
CA ALA A 103 -0.49 -29.52 -10.20
C ALA A 103 -0.22 -30.76 -11.07
N PRO A 104 -1.02 -30.97 -12.15
CA PRO A 104 -0.79 -32.07 -13.08
C PRO A 104 0.58 -32.00 -13.79
N ALA A 105 1.18 -33.15 -14.11
CA ALA A 105 2.50 -33.22 -14.74
C ALA A 105 2.60 -32.43 -16.07
N LYS A 106 1.52 -32.38 -16.86
CA LYS A 106 1.45 -31.61 -18.10
C LYS A 106 1.59 -30.10 -17.86
N TRP A 107 1.03 -29.60 -16.76
CA TRP A 107 1.15 -28.19 -16.39
C TRP A 107 2.60 -27.83 -16.06
N TRP A 108 3.30 -28.71 -15.32
CA TRP A 108 4.71 -28.52 -15.00
C TRP A 108 5.63 -28.53 -16.22
N VAL A 109 5.31 -29.32 -17.24
CA VAL A 109 5.99 -29.29 -18.55
C VAL A 109 5.94 -27.88 -19.16
N ASP A 110 4.75 -27.26 -19.15
CA ASP A 110 4.53 -25.93 -19.72
C ASP A 110 5.26 -24.84 -18.90
N VAL A 111 5.16 -24.90 -17.56
CA VAL A 111 5.80 -23.94 -16.63
C VAL A 111 7.31 -24.02 -16.70
N LEU A 112 7.86 -25.24 -16.66
CA LEU A 112 9.29 -25.46 -16.74
C LEU A 112 9.82 -25.32 -18.17
N LYS A 113 8.95 -25.17 -19.18
CA LYS A 113 9.31 -25.03 -20.60
C LYS A 113 10.34 -26.09 -21.02
N THR A 114 10.10 -27.35 -20.66
CA THR A 114 11.08 -28.44 -20.73
C THR A 114 11.72 -28.57 -22.12
N ASN A 115 10.90 -28.55 -23.18
CA ASN A 115 11.38 -28.63 -24.57
C ASN A 115 12.31 -27.49 -25.02
N LYS A 116 12.17 -26.28 -24.46
CA LYS A 116 12.99 -25.11 -24.89
C LYS A 116 14.43 -25.15 -24.36
N VAL A 117 14.75 -26.06 -23.44
CA VAL A 117 16.03 -26.07 -22.71
C VAL A 117 16.64 -27.47 -22.65
N GLY A 118 16.32 -28.33 -23.63
CA GLY A 118 17.00 -29.61 -23.83
C GLY A 118 16.53 -30.77 -22.93
N VAL A 119 15.40 -30.63 -22.23
CA VAL A 119 14.72 -31.76 -21.57
C VAL A 119 13.47 -32.08 -22.37
N ALA A 120 13.44 -33.21 -23.07
CA ALA A 120 12.22 -33.61 -23.77
C ALA A 120 11.06 -33.79 -22.78
N ASP A 121 9.86 -33.30 -23.13
CA ASP A 121 8.67 -33.43 -22.28
C ASP A 121 8.42 -34.87 -21.83
N THR A 122 8.63 -35.83 -22.73
CA THR A 122 8.52 -37.26 -22.45
C THR A 122 9.45 -37.73 -21.33
N THR A 123 10.64 -37.12 -21.23
CA THR A 123 11.61 -37.42 -20.16
C THR A 123 11.15 -36.86 -18.83
N PHE A 124 10.64 -35.61 -18.82
CA PHE A 124 10.09 -35.00 -17.61
C PHE A 124 8.83 -35.73 -17.11
N LEU A 125 7.92 -36.08 -18.01
CA LEU A 125 6.71 -36.85 -17.69
C LEU A 125 7.05 -38.23 -17.13
N ALA A 126 8.06 -38.90 -17.68
CA ALA A 126 8.54 -40.18 -17.15
C ALA A 126 9.11 -40.03 -15.72
N TRP A 127 9.88 -38.96 -15.44
CA TRP A 127 10.35 -38.66 -14.09
C TRP A 127 9.19 -38.38 -13.10
N MET A 128 8.23 -37.54 -13.51
CA MET A 128 7.02 -37.28 -12.71
C MET A 128 6.23 -38.56 -12.44
N ALA A 129 6.17 -39.48 -13.39
CA ALA A 129 5.53 -40.79 -13.21
C ALA A 129 6.31 -41.74 -12.28
N GLY A 130 7.51 -41.36 -11.80
CA GLY A 130 8.35 -42.21 -10.96
C GLY A 130 9.10 -43.30 -11.72
N ARG A 131 9.22 -43.17 -13.05
CA ARG A 131 9.98 -44.14 -13.85
C ARG A 131 11.48 -43.89 -13.73
N ASP A 132 12.24 -44.98 -13.73
CA ASP A 132 13.70 -44.91 -13.77
C ASP A 132 14.16 -44.25 -15.08
N LEU A 133 14.99 -43.22 -14.92
CA LEU A 133 15.64 -42.53 -16.03
C LEU A 133 17.12 -42.88 -16.08
N SER A 134 17.69 -42.84 -17.29
CA SER A 134 19.15 -42.89 -17.41
C SER A 134 19.79 -41.74 -16.62
N LYS A 135 21.02 -41.95 -16.16
CA LYS A 135 21.76 -40.98 -15.34
C LYS A 135 21.79 -39.58 -15.97
N ASP A 136 21.99 -39.49 -17.27
CA ASP A 136 22.05 -38.21 -18.00
C ASP A 136 20.70 -37.51 -18.09
N ARG A 137 19.62 -38.27 -18.34
CA ARG A 137 18.24 -37.73 -18.38
C ARG A 137 17.79 -37.26 -17.00
N SER A 138 18.08 -38.04 -15.96
CA SER A 138 17.83 -37.66 -14.57
C SER A 138 18.60 -36.39 -14.20
N LYS A 139 19.89 -36.31 -14.56
CA LYS A 139 20.72 -35.11 -14.34
C LYS A 139 20.15 -33.86 -15.05
N ALA A 140 19.63 -34.01 -16.27
CA ALA A 140 19.04 -32.91 -17.01
C ALA A 140 17.75 -32.38 -16.36
N VAL A 141 16.85 -33.29 -15.91
CA VAL A 141 15.63 -32.93 -15.17
C VAL A 141 15.99 -32.22 -13.86
N ARG A 142 16.91 -32.78 -13.08
CA ARG A 142 17.37 -32.19 -11.80
C ARG A 142 17.96 -30.80 -11.99
N LYS A 143 18.82 -30.61 -12.99
CA LYS A 143 19.39 -29.29 -13.32
C LYS A 143 18.30 -28.26 -13.63
N ARG A 144 17.24 -28.67 -14.35
CA ARG A 144 16.13 -27.76 -14.69
C ARG A 144 15.30 -27.39 -13.46
N LEU A 145 14.97 -28.38 -12.64
CA LEU A 145 14.23 -28.19 -11.39
C LEU A 145 15.00 -27.30 -10.42
N ARG A 146 16.30 -27.55 -10.23
CA ARG A 146 17.19 -26.69 -9.42
C ARG A 146 17.13 -25.23 -9.86
N LYS A 147 17.30 -24.96 -11.16
CA LYS A 147 17.24 -23.58 -11.69
C LYS A 147 15.86 -22.93 -11.55
N TRP A 148 14.77 -23.70 -11.56
CA TRP A 148 13.45 -23.15 -11.27
C TRP A 148 13.28 -22.87 -9.78
N TRP A 149 13.67 -23.81 -8.92
CA TRP A 149 13.60 -23.66 -7.48
C TRP A 149 14.42 -22.48 -6.96
N GLU A 150 15.65 -22.31 -7.43
CA GLU A 150 16.50 -21.15 -7.10
C GLU A 150 15.80 -19.82 -7.42
N ARG A 151 15.11 -19.74 -8.57
CA ARG A 151 14.36 -18.54 -8.94
C ARG A 151 13.12 -18.33 -8.07
N LEU A 152 12.39 -19.40 -7.75
CA LEU A 152 11.25 -19.33 -6.84
C LEU A 152 11.69 -18.83 -5.45
N MET A 153 12.78 -19.38 -4.91
CA MET A 153 13.27 -18.98 -3.59
C MET A 153 13.78 -17.54 -3.54
N GLN A 154 14.42 -17.04 -4.60
CA GLN A 154 14.79 -15.63 -4.68
C GLN A 154 13.57 -14.70 -4.59
N VAL A 155 12.44 -15.11 -5.17
CA VAL A 155 11.18 -14.36 -5.05
C VAL A 155 10.65 -14.43 -3.62
N VAL A 156 10.57 -15.62 -3.05
CA VAL A 156 10.07 -15.86 -1.69
C VAL A 156 10.86 -15.05 -0.68
N GLU A 157 12.20 -15.09 -0.75
CA GLU A 157 13.09 -14.33 0.12
C GLU A 157 12.86 -12.83 -0.01
N ARG A 158 12.67 -12.32 -1.24
CA ARG A 158 12.38 -10.90 -1.46
C ARG A 158 11.04 -10.50 -0.85
N VAL A 159 10.00 -11.31 -1.01
CA VAL A 159 8.68 -11.04 -0.40
C VAL A 159 8.77 -11.02 1.12
N GLU A 160 9.43 -12.01 1.72
CA GLU A 160 9.67 -12.07 3.17
C GLU A 160 10.52 -10.89 3.67
N ASP A 161 11.48 -10.41 2.88
CA ASP A 161 12.27 -9.21 3.18
C ASP A 161 11.43 -7.93 3.17
N VAL A 162 10.53 -7.76 2.18
CA VAL A 162 9.60 -6.63 2.15
C VAL A 162 8.68 -6.68 3.38
N GLN A 163 8.15 -7.86 3.70
CA GLN A 163 7.24 -8.00 4.83
C GLN A 163 7.96 -7.73 6.16
N ARG A 164 9.17 -8.27 6.36
CA ARG A 164 10.00 -7.92 7.53
C ARG A 164 10.25 -6.42 7.60
N ALA A 165 10.59 -5.77 6.48
CA ALA A 165 10.78 -4.33 6.43
C ALA A 165 9.50 -3.56 6.83
N ARG A 166 8.32 -3.99 6.34
CA ARG A 166 7.02 -3.39 6.71
C ARG A 166 6.70 -3.57 8.19
N GLU A 167 6.89 -4.78 8.72
CA GLU A 167 6.70 -5.08 10.13
C GLU A 167 7.61 -4.19 10.99
N HIS A 168 8.90 -4.13 10.66
CA HIS A 168 9.87 -3.27 11.32
C HIS A 168 9.47 -1.78 11.31
N MET A 169 8.83 -1.30 10.24
CA MET A 169 8.32 0.07 10.16
C MET A 169 6.96 0.27 10.85
N SER A 170 6.14 -0.78 10.99
CA SER A 170 4.86 -0.70 11.69
C SER A 170 5.03 -0.60 13.22
N PHE A 171 6.12 -1.15 13.76
CA PHE A 171 6.42 -1.10 15.20
C PHE A 171 7.09 0.22 15.65
N GLU A 172 7.71 0.97 14.74
CA GLU A 172 8.29 2.28 15.04
C GLU A 172 7.77 3.32 14.02
N PRO A 173 6.87 4.25 14.43
CA PRO A 173 6.12 5.13 13.52
C PRO A 173 7.00 6.09 12.70
N HIS A 174 8.31 6.14 12.96
CA HIS A 174 9.28 6.91 12.20
C HIS A 174 10.49 6.05 11.88
N ARG A 175 10.63 5.68 10.60
CA ARG A 175 11.80 4.98 10.05
C ARG A 175 13.15 5.59 10.49
N GLN A 176 13.19 6.91 10.64
CA GLN A 176 14.35 7.66 11.12
C GLN A 176 14.75 7.33 12.57
N THR A 177 13.76 7.03 13.43
CA THR A 177 13.98 6.65 14.83
C THR A 177 14.66 5.30 14.95
N TRP A 178 14.28 4.33 14.11
CA TRP A 178 14.90 3.00 14.07
C TRP A 178 16.39 3.07 13.73
N PHE A 179 16.74 3.80 12.66
CA PHE A 179 18.13 3.99 12.26
C PHE A 179 18.93 4.79 13.30
N ARG A 180 18.33 5.85 13.87
CA ARG A 180 18.96 6.62 14.95
C ARG A 180 19.29 5.73 16.14
N ARG A 181 18.35 4.89 16.58
CA ARG A 181 18.57 3.96 17.69
C ARG A 181 19.72 3.01 17.40
N ARG A 182 19.74 2.37 16.22
CA ARG A 182 20.77 1.40 15.84
C ARG A 182 22.17 2.00 15.71
N VAL A 183 22.27 3.21 15.16
CA VAL A 183 23.54 3.91 14.92
C VAL A 183 24.05 4.63 16.17
N VAL A 184 23.17 5.31 16.89
CA VAL A 184 23.55 6.23 17.97
C VAL A 184 23.40 5.60 19.36
N GLU A 185 22.27 4.93 19.61
CA GLU A 185 21.91 4.45 20.95
C GLU A 185 22.51 3.06 21.20
N ASP A 186 22.12 2.09 20.37
CA ASP A 186 22.53 0.68 20.50
C ASP A 186 23.92 0.44 19.93
N LYS A 187 24.39 1.31 19.01
CA LYS A 187 25.68 1.17 18.28
C LYS A 187 25.88 -0.22 17.66
N THR A 188 24.78 -0.84 17.23
CA THR A 188 24.79 -2.17 16.60
C THR A 188 24.94 -2.09 15.09
N MET A 189 24.98 -0.88 14.53
CA MET A 189 25.09 -0.61 13.10
C MET A 189 25.95 0.64 12.88
N THR A 190 26.84 0.59 11.91
CA THR A 190 27.62 1.75 11.47
C THR A 190 26.78 2.69 10.61
N VAL A 191 27.26 3.92 10.37
CA VAL A 191 26.57 4.90 9.52
C VAL A 191 26.44 4.41 8.07
N ASP A 192 27.46 3.73 7.56
CA ASP A 192 27.45 3.21 6.19
C ASP A 192 26.50 2.01 6.05
N GLU A 193 26.51 1.08 7.01
CA GLU A 193 25.53 -0.01 7.06
C GLU A 193 24.09 0.52 7.18
N ALA A 194 23.89 1.58 7.96
CA ALA A 194 22.59 2.24 8.08
C ALA A 194 22.15 2.90 6.76
N ARG A 195 23.07 3.49 6.00
CA ARG A 195 22.76 4.06 4.68
C ARG A 195 22.37 2.97 3.69
N ASP A 196 23.15 1.88 3.63
CA ASP A 196 22.89 0.76 2.74
C ASP A 196 21.56 0.07 3.07
N GLU A 197 21.29 -0.13 4.36
CA GLU A 197 20.06 -0.71 4.85
C GLU A 197 18.86 0.23 4.63
N TRP A 198 19.04 1.55 4.75
CA TRP A 198 18.02 2.52 4.38
C TRP A 198 17.66 2.38 2.91
N VAL A 199 18.64 2.41 2.01
CA VAL A 199 18.42 2.27 0.57
C VAL A 199 17.77 0.91 0.25
N ARG A 200 18.18 -0.16 0.91
CA ARG A 200 17.61 -1.50 0.76
C ARG A 200 16.12 -1.52 1.17
N ILE A 201 15.79 -1.01 2.35
CA ILE A 201 14.41 -0.94 2.84
C ILE A 201 13.54 -0.07 1.93
N ASP A 202 14.08 1.03 1.40
CA ASP A 202 13.33 1.93 0.50
C ASP A 202 12.93 1.21 -0.78
N LYS A 203 13.91 0.53 -1.39
CA LYS A 203 13.72 -0.30 -2.58
C LYS A 203 12.70 -1.40 -2.35
N LEU A 204 12.67 -2.00 -1.16
CA LEU A 204 11.75 -3.06 -0.80
C LEU A 204 10.32 -2.53 -0.61
N LEU A 205 10.14 -1.44 0.13
CA LEU A 205 8.82 -0.90 0.46
C LEU A 205 8.09 -0.30 -0.74
N ASN A 206 8.84 0.26 -1.70
CA ASN A 206 8.30 0.76 -2.96
C ASN A 206 8.01 -0.36 -3.98
N THR A 207 8.14 -1.64 -3.60
CA THR A 207 7.74 -2.78 -4.44
C THR A 207 6.32 -3.21 -4.04
N SER A 208 5.36 -3.17 -4.99
CA SER A 208 4.03 -3.77 -4.80
C SER A 208 4.16 -5.29 -4.61
N LEU A 209 3.51 -5.82 -3.57
CA LEU A 209 3.42 -7.26 -3.34
C LEU A 209 2.16 -7.79 -4.04
N HIS A 210 2.35 -8.69 -5.00
CA HIS A 210 1.30 -9.53 -5.56
C HIS A 210 1.50 -10.97 -5.09
N ALA A 211 0.44 -11.78 -5.10
CA ALA A 211 0.57 -13.21 -4.81
C ALA A 211 1.62 -13.84 -5.74
N ILE A 212 2.50 -14.69 -5.18
CA ILE A 212 3.54 -15.34 -5.96
C ILE A 212 2.88 -16.24 -7.02
N ASN A 213 3.14 -15.96 -8.28
CA ASN A 213 2.73 -16.85 -9.35
C ASN A 213 3.80 -17.92 -9.58
N ILE A 214 3.58 -19.11 -9.01
CA ILE A 214 4.49 -20.27 -9.10
C ILE A 214 4.68 -20.73 -10.56
N ALA A 215 3.73 -20.38 -11.44
CA ALA A 215 3.74 -20.70 -12.87
C ALA A 215 4.58 -19.73 -13.69
N ASP A 216 4.85 -18.52 -13.19
CA ASP A 216 5.46 -17.49 -14.00
C ASP A 216 7.00 -17.56 -13.88
N PRO A 217 7.72 -18.09 -14.89
CA PRO A 217 9.18 -18.07 -14.90
C PRO A 217 9.74 -16.65 -14.97
N ARG A 218 8.88 -15.66 -15.24
CA ARG A 218 9.14 -14.24 -15.26
C ARG A 218 8.62 -13.55 -14.02
N PHE A 219 8.15 -14.19 -12.95
CA PHE A 219 7.72 -13.42 -11.77
C PHE A 219 8.87 -12.55 -11.22
N VAL A 220 10.11 -13.05 -11.29
CA VAL A 220 11.30 -12.21 -11.03
C VAL A 220 11.40 -11.08 -12.04
N GLU A 221 11.10 -11.31 -13.32
CA GLU A 221 11.09 -10.34 -14.42
C GLU A 221 9.89 -9.39 -14.41
N ASP A 222 8.77 -9.74 -13.80
CA ASP A 222 7.50 -9.01 -13.70
C ASP A 222 7.47 -8.23 -12.39
N VAL A 223 7.97 -8.78 -11.28
CA VAL A 223 8.38 -7.98 -10.11
C VAL A 223 9.60 -7.14 -10.43
N ARG A 224 10.52 -7.60 -11.30
CA ARG A 224 11.60 -6.76 -11.85
C ARG A 224 11.05 -5.79 -12.89
N ARG A 225 9.96 -6.06 -13.60
CA ARG A 225 9.34 -5.15 -14.59
C ARG A 225 8.51 -4.12 -13.87
N ASP A 226 7.71 -4.48 -12.88
CA ASP A 226 7.04 -3.58 -11.95
C ASP A 226 8.07 -2.83 -11.11
N TYR A 227 9.16 -3.47 -10.66
CA TYR A 227 10.31 -2.75 -10.12
C TYR A 227 10.99 -1.89 -11.18
N ILE A 228 11.13 -2.30 -12.44
CA ILE A 228 11.72 -1.50 -13.52
C ILE A 228 10.73 -0.46 -14.03
N ASP A 229 9.43 -0.52 -13.77
CA ASP A 229 8.43 0.40 -14.28
C ASP A 229 8.10 1.40 -13.16
N HIS A 230 8.04 0.92 -11.91
CA HIS A 230 7.94 1.71 -10.68
C HIS A 230 9.29 2.34 -10.31
N ASN A 231 10.42 1.67 -10.56
CA ASN A 231 11.75 2.32 -10.56
C ASN A 231 12.06 2.95 -11.91
N ALA A 232 11.63 2.54 -13.09
CA ALA A 232 11.69 3.49 -14.24
C ALA A 232 10.66 4.61 -14.09
N SER A 233 9.90 4.70 -13.01
CA SER A 233 9.41 5.98 -12.51
C SER A 233 10.32 6.57 -11.43
N GLN A 234 10.87 5.82 -10.46
CA GLN A 234 11.82 6.35 -9.44
C GLN A 234 13.28 6.52 -9.89
N VAL A 235 13.95 5.49 -10.38
CA VAL A 235 15.12 5.53 -11.28
C VAL A 235 14.88 6.27 -12.62
N ARG A 236 13.66 6.62 -13.12
CA ARG A 236 13.58 7.75 -14.11
C ARG A 236 13.48 9.10 -13.42
N LEU A 237 12.96 9.20 -12.19
CA LEU A 237 13.19 10.39 -11.37
C LEU A 237 14.69 10.56 -11.05
N ASP A 238 15.47 9.48 -10.89
CA ASP A 238 16.91 9.52 -10.60
C ASP A 238 17.80 9.45 -11.87
N ARG A 239 17.40 8.79 -12.97
CA ARG A 239 18.09 8.82 -14.28
C ARG A 239 17.70 10.01 -15.14
N HIS A 240 16.59 10.69 -14.84
CA HIS A 240 16.31 12.01 -15.41
C HIS A 240 16.81 13.15 -14.49
N ILE A 241 17.71 12.82 -13.56
CA ILE A 241 18.72 13.74 -13.05
C ILE A 241 20.02 13.67 -13.91
N GLU A 242 20.18 12.69 -14.80
CA GLU A 242 21.24 12.67 -15.80
C GLU A 242 20.71 13.22 -17.14
N GLY A 243 20.70 14.55 -17.22
CA GLY A 243 20.27 15.32 -18.39
C GLY A 243 19.86 16.75 -18.05
N LEU A 244 19.61 17.04 -16.77
CA LEU A 244 19.45 18.41 -16.27
C LEU A 244 20.53 18.69 -15.24
N ASP A 245 21.52 19.45 -15.69
CA ASP A 245 22.46 20.20 -14.87
C ASP A 245 21.67 21.21 -14.03
N VAL A 246 21.25 20.76 -12.84
CA VAL A 246 20.73 21.61 -11.77
C VAL A 246 21.94 22.20 -11.04
N VAL A 247 22.29 23.45 -11.35
CA VAL A 247 23.32 24.15 -10.57
C VAL A 247 22.69 24.66 -9.28
N GLY A 248 22.95 23.94 -8.19
CA GLY A 248 22.77 24.39 -6.81
C GLY A 248 23.88 23.83 -5.93
N GLN A 249 24.98 24.59 -5.84
CA GLN A 249 26.23 24.31 -5.12
C GLN A 249 26.02 23.73 -3.71
N PHE A 250 26.35 22.45 -3.50
CA PHE A 250 27.01 21.87 -2.30
C PHE A 250 27.08 20.35 -2.52
N HIS A 251 28.05 19.86 -3.32
CA HIS A 251 28.61 18.48 -3.29
C HIS A 251 29.47 18.15 -4.53
N ALA A 252 29.47 19.00 -5.58
CA ALA A 252 30.23 18.76 -6.80
C ALA A 252 31.77 18.86 -6.66
N TYR A 253 32.30 19.42 -5.57
CA TYR A 253 33.75 19.57 -5.40
C TYR A 253 34.48 18.28 -4.99
N ARG A 254 33.78 17.25 -4.50
CA ARG A 254 34.44 16.02 -4.01
C ARG A 254 34.59 14.91 -5.06
N ILE A 255 33.81 14.98 -6.14
CA ILE A 255 33.76 13.92 -7.16
C ILE A 255 34.89 14.09 -8.19
N ARG A 256 35.38 15.32 -8.40
CA ARG A 256 36.42 15.59 -9.38
C ARG A 256 37.83 15.16 -8.94
N GLU A 257 38.13 15.20 -7.64
CA GLU A 257 39.42 14.70 -7.11
C GLU A 257 39.48 13.16 -7.10
N GLN A 258 38.34 12.47 -6.98
CA GLN A 258 38.31 11.00 -6.84
C GLN A 258 38.31 10.24 -8.18
N ALA A 259 38.06 10.92 -9.30
CA ALA A 259 38.16 10.33 -10.64
C ALA A 259 39.61 10.12 -11.08
N ASP A 260 40.54 10.94 -10.58
CA ASP A 260 41.98 10.81 -10.88
C ASP A 260 42.63 9.62 -10.13
N GLU A 261 41.91 8.97 -9.21
CA GLU A 261 42.40 7.82 -8.41
C GLU A 261 41.94 6.43 -8.94
N GLY A 262 41.19 6.35 -10.05
CA GLY A 262 40.94 5.09 -10.76
C GLY A 262 39.91 4.13 -10.12
N ILE A 263 38.80 4.64 -9.59
CA ILE A 263 37.83 3.86 -8.79
C ILE A 263 36.56 3.39 -9.55
N TYR A 264 36.41 3.60 -10.86
CA TYR A 264 35.27 3.04 -11.62
C TYR A 264 35.67 2.27 -12.89
N PRO A 265 35.04 1.11 -13.18
CA PRO A 265 35.27 0.36 -14.41
C PRO A 265 34.56 1.02 -15.60
N ASP A 266 35.21 0.94 -16.78
CA ASP A 266 34.86 1.57 -18.05
C ASP A 266 33.36 1.58 -18.39
N GLY A 267 32.84 2.74 -18.83
CA GLY A 267 31.65 2.80 -19.68
C GLY A 267 30.54 3.82 -19.37
N VAL A 268 30.78 4.90 -18.61
CA VAL A 268 29.77 5.96 -18.43
C VAL A 268 30.30 7.29 -18.97
N GLU A 269 29.88 7.65 -20.19
CA GLU A 269 30.01 9.00 -20.73
C GLU A 269 28.76 9.83 -20.36
N VAL A 270 28.96 10.98 -19.72
CA VAL A 270 27.91 11.97 -19.45
C VAL A 270 28.10 13.17 -20.38
N TRP A 271 27.09 13.49 -21.18
CA TRP A 271 27.06 14.64 -22.07
C TRP A 271 26.01 15.67 -21.60
N VAL A 272 26.35 16.96 -21.61
CA VAL A 272 25.43 18.08 -21.29
C VAL A 272 25.48 19.09 -22.45
N GLU A 273 24.34 19.34 -23.10
CA GLU A 273 24.18 20.39 -24.14
C GLU A 273 23.09 21.40 -23.74
N ARG A 274 23.39 22.70 -23.84
CA ARG A 274 22.43 23.81 -23.69
C ARG A 274 21.85 24.18 -25.06
N PHE A 275 20.53 24.36 -25.17
CA PHE A 275 19.86 24.79 -26.40
C PHE A 275 19.07 26.09 -26.24
N ASP A 276 18.98 26.86 -27.34
CA ASP A 276 18.16 28.08 -27.49
C ASP A 276 16.65 27.80 -27.51
N GLU A 277 15.87 28.73 -26.93
CA GLU A 277 14.44 28.64 -26.58
C GLU A 277 13.49 28.18 -27.71
N GLY A 278 13.81 28.44 -28.98
CA GLY A 278 12.93 28.12 -30.11
C GLY A 278 12.92 26.65 -30.57
N ARG A 279 13.99 25.89 -30.33
CA ARG A 279 14.06 24.46 -30.73
C ARG A 279 13.53 23.50 -29.66
N SER A 280 13.35 23.99 -28.44
CA SER A 280 12.97 23.19 -27.27
C SER A 280 11.50 22.74 -27.31
N ARG A 281 10.59 23.55 -27.89
CA ARG A 281 9.15 23.26 -27.88
C ARG A 281 8.74 22.17 -28.87
N ALA A 282 9.19 22.26 -30.11
CA ALA A 282 8.94 21.21 -31.12
C ALA A 282 9.49 19.84 -30.68
N ARG A 283 10.60 19.84 -29.93
CA ARG A 283 11.17 18.62 -29.36
C ARG A 283 10.40 18.12 -28.14
N PHE A 284 9.87 19.02 -27.30
CA PHE A 284 8.95 18.66 -26.22
C PHE A 284 7.66 18.03 -26.75
N ASP A 285 7.06 18.64 -27.78
CA ASP A 285 5.85 18.13 -28.41
C ASP A 285 6.09 16.76 -29.04
N GLN A 286 7.26 16.54 -29.65
CA GLN A 286 7.68 15.23 -30.15
C GLN A 286 7.85 14.22 -29.02
N VAL A 287 8.45 14.60 -27.88
CA VAL A 287 8.57 13.72 -26.70
C VAL A 287 7.18 13.33 -26.17
N VAL A 288 6.24 14.27 -26.07
CA VAL A 288 4.85 13.96 -25.68
C VAL A 288 4.19 13.02 -26.70
N ALA A 289 4.37 13.27 -28.00
CA ALA A 289 3.84 12.45 -29.10
C ALA A 289 4.44 11.03 -29.14
N ASP A 290 5.70 10.87 -28.71
CA ASP A 290 6.41 9.59 -28.62
C ASP A 290 6.00 8.74 -27.40
N GLY A 291 4.91 9.12 -26.72
CA GLY A 291 4.28 8.33 -25.64
C GLY A 291 4.67 8.75 -24.22
N TRP A 292 5.09 10.01 -24.02
CA TRP A 292 5.51 10.54 -22.72
C TRP A 292 4.57 11.65 -22.20
N PRO A 293 3.30 11.33 -21.88
CA PRO A 293 2.27 12.31 -21.56
C PRO A 293 2.51 13.09 -20.23
N GLN A 294 3.49 12.67 -19.42
CA GLN A 294 3.84 13.33 -18.16
C GLN A 294 5.06 14.24 -18.25
N ALA A 295 5.72 14.35 -19.41
CA ALA A 295 6.80 15.31 -19.60
C ALA A 295 6.27 16.73 -19.30
N ARG A 296 7.05 17.54 -18.58
CA ARG A 296 6.70 18.94 -18.27
C ARG A 296 7.77 19.87 -18.83
N SER A 297 7.32 20.92 -19.52
CA SER A 297 8.21 21.96 -20.05
C SER A 297 8.67 22.88 -18.92
N THR A 298 9.98 23.15 -18.81
CA THR A 298 10.52 24.19 -17.91
C THR A 298 10.17 25.60 -18.38
N LEU A 299 9.68 25.75 -19.60
CA LEU A 299 9.06 26.97 -20.09
C LEU A 299 7.57 26.96 -19.74
N PRO A 300 6.99 28.13 -19.39
CA PRO A 300 5.58 28.23 -19.11
C PRO A 300 4.72 27.78 -20.31
N PRO A 301 3.49 27.27 -20.04
CA PRO A 301 2.44 27.14 -21.05
C PRO A 301 2.24 28.45 -21.82
N ASP A 302 1.82 28.39 -23.09
CA ASP A 302 1.66 29.61 -23.90
C ASP A 302 0.53 30.52 -23.38
N ASP A 303 -0.42 29.94 -22.65
CA ASP A 303 -1.52 30.62 -21.99
C ASP A 303 -1.18 31.10 -20.55
N PHE A 304 0.03 30.81 -20.06
CA PHE A 304 0.45 31.31 -18.76
C PHE A 304 0.74 32.81 -18.83
N GLN A 305 -0.03 33.57 -18.06
CA GLN A 305 0.14 35.01 -17.91
C GLN A 305 0.73 35.30 -16.53
N PRO A 306 2.03 35.64 -16.42
CA PRO A 306 2.62 36.05 -15.16
C PRO A 306 2.02 37.38 -14.71
N GLY A 307 1.96 37.58 -13.40
CA GLY A 307 1.48 38.83 -12.82
C GLY A 307 0.54 38.62 -11.65
N GLU A 308 -0.12 39.71 -11.26
CA GLU A 308 -1.02 39.71 -10.11
C GLU A 308 -2.42 39.28 -10.53
N ARG A 309 -3.03 38.42 -9.72
CA ARG A 309 -4.37 37.88 -9.92
C ARG A 309 -5.14 38.00 -8.62
N VAL A 310 -6.42 38.33 -8.74
CA VAL A 310 -7.35 38.31 -7.61
C VAL A 310 -8.15 37.03 -7.69
N THR A 311 -8.05 36.19 -6.67
CA THR A 311 -8.93 35.03 -6.49
C THR A 311 -9.95 35.35 -5.40
N GLN A 312 -11.18 34.85 -5.54
CA GLN A 312 -12.23 35.01 -4.54
C GLN A 312 -12.80 33.63 -4.22
N ALA A 313 -12.85 33.30 -2.94
CA ALA A 313 -13.42 32.06 -2.44
C ALA A 313 -14.05 32.28 -1.06
N ARG A 314 -14.64 31.22 -0.53
CA ARG A 314 -15.25 31.21 0.79
C ARG A 314 -14.62 30.08 1.58
N TRP A 315 -14.23 30.37 2.82
CA TRP A 315 -13.75 29.35 3.73
C TRP A 315 -14.91 28.53 4.28
N GLY A 316 -14.71 27.23 4.47
CA GLY A 316 -15.72 26.34 5.01
C GLY A 316 -16.78 25.93 3.97
N GLY A 317 -17.17 24.66 4.07
CA GLY A 317 -18.11 23.96 3.20
C GLY A 317 -17.78 22.46 3.19
N PRO A 318 -18.69 21.58 2.73
CA PRO A 318 -18.48 20.13 2.77
C PRO A 318 -17.23 19.63 2.02
N LYS A 319 -16.64 20.48 1.16
CA LYS A 319 -15.45 20.15 0.34
C LYS A 319 -14.12 20.51 1.02
N ASP A 320 -14.13 21.30 2.08
CA ASP A 320 -12.94 21.84 2.75
C ASP A 320 -12.73 21.28 4.18
N GLU A 321 -13.50 20.23 4.55
CA GLU A 321 -13.42 19.54 5.85
C GLU A 321 -12.18 18.64 5.94
N GLU A 322 -11.00 19.25 5.94
CA GLU A 322 -9.75 18.64 6.41
C GLU A 322 -9.18 19.55 7.51
N GLY A 323 -9.67 19.42 8.75
CA GLY A 323 -9.15 20.19 9.89
C GLY A 323 -9.87 19.92 11.21
N PRO A 324 -9.17 20.02 12.38
CA PRO A 324 -9.84 20.06 13.67
C PRO A 324 -10.77 21.28 13.74
N VAL A 325 -12.07 21.01 13.77
CA VAL A 325 -13.20 21.96 13.70
C VAL A 325 -12.97 23.22 14.55
N ASN A 326 -12.37 23.06 15.73
CA ASN A 326 -12.19 24.10 16.73
C ASN A 326 -11.23 25.23 16.34
N ARG A 327 -10.37 25.05 15.32
CA ARG A 327 -9.34 26.06 14.95
C ARG A 327 -9.73 26.94 13.78
N ASN A 328 -10.60 26.46 12.90
CA ASN A 328 -11.08 27.23 11.75
C ASN A 328 -12.45 27.86 12.00
N VAL A 329 -13.05 27.70 13.20
CA VAL A 329 -14.40 28.21 13.57
C VAL A 329 -14.61 29.65 13.09
N ASP A 330 -13.68 30.55 13.40
CA ASP A 330 -13.79 31.98 13.07
C ASP A 330 -13.66 32.28 11.57
N LEU A 331 -13.23 31.30 10.77
CA LEU A 331 -13.09 31.43 9.32
C LEU A 331 -14.26 30.78 8.57
N TYR A 332 -15.06 29.94 9.21
CA TYR A 332 -16.16 29.28 8.51
C TYR A 332 -17.11 30.30 7.90
N TRP A 333 -17.44 30.06 6.64
CA TRP A 333 -18.39 30.84 5.86
C TRP A 333 -17.99 32.30 5.59
N LEU A 334 -16.74 32.66 5.88
CA LEU A 334 -16.20 33.98 5.58
C LEU A 334 -15.69 34.01 4.13
N TRP A 335 -16.05 35.05 3.37
CA TRP A 335 -15.50 35.28 2.04
C TRP A 335 -14.10 35.86 2.17
N HIS A 336 -13.20 35.45 1.28
CA HIS A 336 -11.88 36.03 1.16
C HIS A 336 -11.53 36.35 -0.31
N ARG A 337 -10.73 37.39 -0.49
CA ARG A 337 -10.13 37.81 -1.74
C ARG A 337 -8.63 37.86 -1.56
N ASP A 338 -7.92 37.09 -2.38
CA ASP A 338 -6.48 36.97 -2.31
C ASP A 338 -5.90 37.65 -3.54
N LEU A 339 -5.10 38.69 -3.30
CA LEU A 339 -4.23 39.24 -4.32
C LEU A 339 -2.96 38.41 -4.32
N GLU A 340 -2.79 37.62 -5.37
CA GLU A 340 -1.68 36.69 -5.52
C GLU A 340 -0.80 37.10 -6.68
N ARG A 341 0.52 36.95 -6.53
CA ARG A 341 1.48 37.04 -7.64
C ARG A 341 1.79 35.65 -8.16
N HIS A 342 1.52 35.44 -9.44
CA HIS A 342 1.79 34.20 -10.14
C HIS A 342 3.06 34.37 -10.97
N GLU A 343 4.08 33.57 -10.64
CA GLU A 343 5.36 33.54 -11.35
C GLU A 343 5.60 32.11 -11.83
N TRP A 344 6.17 31.98 -13.03
CA TRP A 344 6.59 30.66 -13.50
C TRP A 344 7.89 30.27 -12.81
N ASP A 345 7.82 29.24 -11.98
CA ASP A 345 8.96 28.64 -11.32
C ASP A 345 9.56 27.59 -12.24
N ARG A 346 10.68 27.94 -12.87
CA ARG A 346 11.40 27.04 -13.78
C ARG A 346 11.93 25.80 -13.05
N ASP A 347 12.27 25.94 -11.77
CA ASP A 347 12.88 24.85 -10.98
C ASP A 347 11.80 23.87 -10.51
N ALA A 348 10.65 24.38 -10.08
CA ALA A 348 9.50 23.54 -9.67
C ALA A 348 8.63 23.09 -10.86
N VAL A 349 8.88 23.62 -12.06
CA VAL A 349 8.10 23.39 -13.29
C VAL A 349 6.60 23.61 -13.05
N GLY A 350 6.28 24.80 -12.54
CA GLY A 350 4.92 25.15 -12.15
C GLY A 350 4.75 26.62 -11.82
N VAL A 351 3.53 26.98 -11.46
CA VAL A 351 3.22 28.34 -11.02
C VAL A 351 3.53 28.45 -9.54
N ARG A 352 4.49 29.32 -9.20
CA ARG A 352 4.70 29.76 -7.82
C ARG A 352 3.74 30.89 -7.54
N THR A 353 2.88 30.67 -6.56
CA THR A 353 1.89 31.63 -6.09
C THR A 353 2.36 32.26 -4.79
N THR A 354 2.50 33.58 -4.77
CA THR A 354 2.82 34.34 -3.56
C THR A 354 1.61 35.19 -3.18
N LEU A 355 1.06 34.96 -1.98
CA LEU A 355 0.00 35.81 -1.43
C LEU A 355 0.60 37.19 -1.08
N ILE A 356 0.13 38.24 -1.73
CA ILE A 356 0.52 39.63 -1.45
C ILE A 356 -0.39 40.20 -0.36
N GLU A 357 -1.70 40.07 -0.55
CA GLU A 357 -2.72 40.64 0.33
C GLU A 357 -3.94 39.73 0.39
N ARG A 358 -4.57 39.70 1.57
CA ARG A 358 -5.89 39.08 1.76
C ARG A 358 -6.85 40.10 2.35
N THR A 359 -8.03 40.18 1.75
CA THR A 359 -9.20 40.88 2.31
C THR A 359 -10.31 39.88 2.56
N VAL A 360 -11.18 40.19 3.53
CA VAL A 360 -12.28 39.30 3.94
C VAL A 360 -13.60 40.05 4.01
N SER A 361 -14.70 39.32 3.90
CA SER A 361 -16.05 39.86 3.91
C SER A 361 -17.05 38.82 4.42
N ASP A 362 -18.02 39.25 5.24
CA ASP A 362 -19.11 38.38 5.69
C ASP A 362 -20.18 38.20 4.59
N ASP A 363 -20.31 39.17 3.68
CA ASP A 363 -21.42 39.29 2.71
C ASP A 363 -20.95 39.31 1.23
N ALA A 364 -19.64 39.24 0.97
CA ALA A 364 -19.00 39.40 -0.33
C ALA A 364 -19.14 40.80 -0.97
N GLU A 365 -19.70 41.77 -0.26
CA GLU A 365 -19.90 43.15 -0.72
C GLU A 365 -18.97 44.12 0.02
N ASN A 366 -18.89 43.98 1.35
CA ASN A 366 -18.12 44.83 2.24
C ASN A 366 -16.79 44.16 2.60
N TRP A 367 -15.71 44.60 1.96
CA TRP A 367 -14.38 44.02 2.11
C TRP A 367 -13.53 44.80 3.10
N ARG A 368 -12.88 44.09 4.02
CA ARG A 368 -11.91 44.66 4.98
C ARG A 368 -10.57 43.93 4.91
N PRO A 369 -9.46 44.57 5.34
CA PRO A 369 -8.19 43.87 5.52
C PRO A 369 -8.35 42.66 6.45
N ALA A 370 -7.68 41.56 6.11
CA ALA A 370 -7.62 40.38 6.96
C ALA A 370 -6.84 40.66 8.25
N THR A 371 -7.36 40.17 9.38
CA THR A 371 -6.62 40.08 10.64
C THR A 371 -5.45 39.11 10.50
N LYS A 372 -4.54 39.09 11.49
CA LYS A 372 -3.42 38.13 11.50
C LYS A 372 -3.87 36.67 11.40
N ARG A 373 -5.00 36.31 12.02
CA ARG A 373 -5.55 34.95 11.98
C ARG A 373 -6.14 34.60 10.61
N GLU A 374 -6.87 35.53 9.99
CA GLU A 374 -7.44 35.36 8.65
C GLU A 374 -6.34 35.34 7.57
N MET A 375 -5.26 36.09 7.77
CA MET A 375 -4.09 36.06 6.89
C MET A 375 -3.39 34.69 6.90
N GLN A 376 -3.36 34.00 8.05
CA GLN A 376 -2.87 32.62 8.13
C GLN A 376 -3.71 31.64 7.31
N GLY A 377 -4.98 31.97 7.06
CA GLY A 377 -5.89 31.15 6.25
C GLY A 377 -6.37 29.87 6.93
N TRP A 378 -6.89 28.96 6.11
CA TRP A 378 -7.39 27.67 6.56
C TRP A 378 -6.25 26.78 7.06
N VAL A 379 -6.32 26.34 8.32
CA VAL A 379 -5.32 25.41 8.87
C VAL A 379 -5.71 24.00 8.43
N ARG A 380 -4.86 23.37 7.62
CA ARG A 380 -5.03 21.97 7.18
C ARG A 380 -4.54 21.01 8.25
N GLU A 381 -5.16 19.83 8.38
CA GLU A 381 -4.74 18.79 9.35
C GLU A 381 -3.27 18.45 9.25
N ILE A 382 -2.70 18.45 8.04
CA ILE A 382 -1.31 18.08 7.82
C ILE A 382 -0.32 19.05 8.48
N ASP A 383 -0.63 20.34 8.57
CA ASP A 383 0.24 21.33 9.20
C ASP A 383 0.22 21.21 10.73
N ASP A 384 -0.92 20.80 11.28
CA ASP A 384 -1.08 20.51 12.70
C ASP A 384 -0.46 19.17 13.06
N PHE A 385 -0.57 18.15 12.20
CA PHE A 385 0.16 16.90 12.30
C PHE A 385 1.67 17.16 12.35
N LEU A 386 2.21 17.93 11.40
CA LEU A 386 3.64 18.23 11.34
C LEU A 386 4.13 19.05 12.55
N ARG A 387 3.32 19.97 13.08
CA ARG A 387 3.65 20.73 14.31
C ARG A 387 3.61 19.85 15.56
N ALA A 388 2.57 19.05 15.74
CA ALA A 388 2.42 18.18 16.90
C ALA A 388 3.43 17.02 16.89
N ALA A 389 3.79 16.50 15.71
CA ALA A 389 4.87 15.54 15.54
C ALA A 389 6.24 16.14 15.93
N ARG A 390 6.53 17.39 15.53
CA ARG A 390 7.75 18.11 15.95
C ARG A 390 7.78 18.39 17.46
N ALA A 391 6.63 18.55 18.10
CA ALA A 391 6.49 18.76 19.54
C ALA A 391 6.45 17.46 20.36
N GLY A 392 6.44 16.28 19.73
CA GLY A 392 6.33 14.99 20.42
C GLY A 392 4.98 14.78 21.12
N THR A 393 3.93 15.46 20.65
CA THR A 393 2.57 15.39 21.23
C THR A 393 1.63 14.60 20.32
N HIS A 394 0.71 13.84 20.91
CA HIS A 394 -0.28 13.07 20.16
C HIS A 394 -1.19 13.99 19.35
N THR A 395 -1.32 13.72 18.05
CA THR A 395 -1.91 14.60 17.02
C THR A 395 -3.45 14.56 16.93
N GLY A 396 -4.11 13.62 17.63
CA GLY A 396 -5.56 13.49 17.57
C GLY A 396 -6.24 14.68 18.25
N SER A 397 -7.18 15.33 17.57
CA SER A 397 -8.09 16.27 18.22
C SER A 397 -8.80 15.57 19.39
N ASP A 398 -9.23 16.29 20.41
CA ASP A 398 -9.97 15.68 21.52
C ASP A 398 -11.26 14.99 21.03
N TRP A 399 -11.83 15.50 19.94
CA TRP A 399 -12.91 14.84 19.22
C TRP A 399 -12.47 13.47 18.66
N SER A 400 -11.34 13.42 17.93
CA SER A 400 -10.80 12.18 17.34
C SER A 400 -10.49 11.13 18.42
N LYS A 401 -9.93 11.56 19.56
CA LYS A 401 -9.68 10.68 20.71
C LYS A 401 -10.98 10.11 21.29
N ARG A 402 -12.00 10.94 21.46
CA ARG A 402 -13.32 10.52 21.97
C ARG A 402 -14.00 9.56 20.97
N TRP A 403 -13.88 9.85 19.67
CA TRP A 403 -14.41 9.01 18.59
C TRP A 403 -13.75 7.63 18.57
N GLU A 404 -12.42 7.56 18.57
CA GLU A 404 -11.67 6.30 18.59
C GLU A 404 -11.93 5.50 19.87
N ALA A 405 -12.05 6.16 21.01
CA ALA A 405 -12.39 5.53 22.28
C ALA A 405 -13.82 4.96 22.30
N ALA A 406 -14.79 5.66 21.71
CA ALA A 406 -16.16 5.17 21.55
C ALA A 406 -16.20 3.97 20.60
N ARG A 407 -15.54 4.04 19.43
CA ARG A 407 -15.45 2.94 18.47
C ARG A 407 -14.74 1.70 19.03
N SER A 408 -13.69 1.89 19.82
CA SER A 408 -12.98 0.78 20.48
C SER A 408 -13.86 0.08 21.51
N ARG A 409 -14.67 0.83 22.26
CA ARG A 409 -15.67 0.27 23.19
C ARG A 409 -16.75 -0.51 22.47
N GLU A 410 -17.28 0.03 21.37
CA GLU A 410 -18.26 -0.68 20.51
C GLU A 410 -17.68 -2.02 20.02
N LYS A 411 -16.46 -2.01 19.46
CA LYS A 411 -15.79 -3.22 18.97
C LYS A 411 -15.60 -4.25 20.06
N ALA A 412 -15.12 -3.84 21.25
CA ALA A 412 -14.95 -4.74 22.37
C ALA A 412 -16.28 -5.37 22.83
N ALA A 413 -17.35 -4.57 22.89
CA ALA A 413 -18.68 -5.04 23.27
C ALA A 413 -19.30 -5.99 22.22
N LEU A 414 -19.10 -5.72 20.93
CA LEU A 414 -19.49 -6.62 19.82
C LEU A 414 -18.74 -7.95 19.88
N THR A 415 -17.43 -7.93 20.13
CA THR A 415 -16.65 -9.16 20.31
C THR A 415 -17.18 -9.98 21.49
N MET A 416 -17.51 -9.33 22.61
CA MET A 416 -18.12 -9.99 23.77
C MET A 416 -19.51 -10.58 23.45
N TYR A 417 -20.35 -9.83 22.72
CA TYR A 417 -21.67 -10.28 22.26
C TYR A 417 -21.56 -11.53 21.38
N ARG A 418 -20.67 -11.50 20.37
CA ARG A 418 -20.49 -12.58 19.38
C ARG A 418 -19.87 -13.84 19.95
N THR A 419 -18.83 -13.69 20.77
CA THR A 419 -18.11 -14.85 21.35
C THR A 419 -18.86 -15.50 22.50
N GLY A 420 -19.96 -14.90 22.95
CA GLY A 420 -20.82 -15.46 24.00
C GLY A 420 -20.02 -15.87 25.23
N THR A 421 -19.01 -15.08 25.63
CA THR A 421 -18.01 -15.44 26.64
C THR A 421 -18.67 -15.57 28.02
N GLN A 422 -19.37 -16.70 28.22
CA GLN A 422 -19.92 -17.18 29.48
C GLN A 422 -18.76 -17.76 30.29
N GLY A 423 -17.90 -16.90 30.84
CA GLY A 423 -16.72 -17.39 31.55
C GLY A 423 -16.40 -16.66 32.83
N VAL A 424 -16.75 -15.38 32.97
CA VAL A 424 -16.30 -14.60 34.12
C VAL A 424 -17.41 -13.69 34.63
N ASN A 425 -18.07 -14.15 35.70
CA ASN A 425 -18.89 -13.38 36.66
C ASN A 425 -19.84 -12.31 36.07
N GLY A 426 -21.05 -12.73 35.70
CA GLY A 426 -22.21 -11.83 35.61
C GLY A 426 -22.38 -11.06 34.30
N PHE A 427 -21.81 -11.56 33.21
CA PHE A 427 -22.04 -11.01 31.87
C PHE A 427 -23.37 -11.53 31.30
N SER A 428 -24.28 -10.62 30.94
CA SER A 428 -25.52 -10.95 30.24
C SER A 428 -25.50 -10.30 28.85
N GLU A 429 -26.17 -10.93 27.89
CA GLU A 429 -26.40 -10.38 26.54
C GLU A 429 -26.92 -8.93 26.59
N THR A 430 -27.75 -8.63 27.59
CA THR A 430 -28.24 -7.27 27.90
C THR A 430 -27.10 -6.29 28.16
N LYS A 431 -26.09 -6.65 28.97
CA LYS A 431 -24.96 -5.75 29.27
C LYS A 431 -24.09 -5.46 28.05
N ALA A 432 -23.92 -6.43 27.16
CA ALA A 432 -23.18 -6.23 25.91
C ALA A 432 -23.95 -5.28 24.97
N THR A 433 -25.26 -5.50 24.84
CA THR A 433 -26.16 -4.65 24.05
C THR A 433 -26.17 -3.21 24.56
N ASP A 434 -26.30 -3.02 25.88
CA ASP A 434 -26.27 -1.69 26.53
C ASP A 434 -24.94 -0.97 26.29
N ALA A 435 -23.81 -1.70 26.29
CA ALA A 435 -22.49 -1.12 26.03
C ALA A 435 -22.29 -0.72 24.56
N ILE A 436 -22.83 -1.50 23.61
CA ILE A 436 -22.84 -1.16 22.18
C ILE A 436 -23.66 0.11 21.96
N ASP A 437 -24.86 0.18 22.52
CA ASP A 437 -25.75 1.34 22.41
C ASP A 437 -25.14 2.60 23.02
N ALA A 438 -24.50 2.49 24.19
CA ALA A 438 -23.85 3.62 24.83
C ALA A 438 -22.70 4.18 23.97
N ALA A 439 -21.86 3.30 23.41
CA ALA A 439 -20.78 3.71 22.52
C ALA A 439 -21.29 4.37 21.23
N ARG A 440 -22.37 3.83 20.65
CA ARG A 440 -23.00 4.38 19.44
C ARG A 440 -23.65 5.74 19.67
N ARG A 441 -24.35 5.94 20.80
CA ARG A 441 -24.89 7.26 21.16
C ARG A 441 -23.79 8.29 21.33
N GLU A 442 -22.67 7.93 21.95
CA GLU A 442 -21.52 8.82 22.08
C GLU A 442 -20.94 9.25 20.72
N MET A 443 -20.88 8.33 19.75
CA MET A 443 -20.50 8.66 18.37
C MET A 443 -21.50 9.61 17.70
N VAL A 444 -22.81 9.43 17.90
CA VAL A 444 -23.83 10.37 17.40
C VAL A 444 -23.63 11.77 18.00
N GLU A 445 -23.43 11.88 19.31
CA GLU A 445 -23.20 13.18 19.96
C GLU A 445 -21.96 13.89 19.41
N LEU A 446 -20.90 13.13 19.15
CA LEU A 446 -19.67 13.67 18.55
C LEU A 446 -19.93 14.24 17.14
N ILE A 447 -20.75 13.60 16.31
CA ILE A 447 -21.15 14.15 15.00
C ILE A 447 -21.95 15.44 15.16
N VAL A 448 -22.89 15.47 16.11
CA VAL A 448 -23.72 16.66 16.37
C VAL A 448 -22.88 17.83 16.89
N GLU A 449 -21.87 17.56 17.73
CA GLU A 449 -20.96 18.55 18.31
C GLU A 449 -20.23 19.35 17.21
N ILE A 450 -19.81 18.68 16.14
CA ILE A 450 -19.10 19.30 15.00
C ILE A 450 -20.03 19.89 13.93
N THR A 451 -21.33 19.61 14.00
CA THR A 451 -22.30 20.09 13.03
C THR A 451 -22.75 21.53 13.36
N PRO A 452 -22.86 22.43 12.36
CA PRO A 452 -23.41 23.78 12.55
C PRO A 452 -24.81 23.77 13.17
N PRO A 453 -25.18 24.75 14.01
CA PRO A 453 -26.46 24.78 14.73
C PRO A 453 -27.69 24.48 13.86
N GLU A 454 -27.73 25.05 12.66
CA GLU A 454 -28.80 24.89 11.66
C GLU A 454 -28.92 23.47 11.08
N GLY A 455 -27.84 22.69 11.06
CA GLY A 455 -27.80 21.32 10.53
C GLY A 455 -27.87 20.21 11.59
N ARG A 456 -27.75 20.56 12.88
CA ARG A 456 -27.64 19.56 13.98
C ARG A 456 -28.80 18.57 14.03
N HIS A 457 -30.01 19.02 13.74
CA HIS A 457 -31.18 18.15 13.76
C HIS A 457 -31.14 17.11 12.64
N GLU A 458 -30.65 17.48 11.45
CA GLU A 458 -30.55 16.59 10.31
C GLU A 458 -29.38 15.61 10.49
N ALA A 459 -28.20 16.12 10.86
CA ALA A 459 -27.03 15.28 11.14
C ALA A 459 -27.29 14.26 12.24
N ARG A 460 -28.01 14.64 13.31
CA ARG A 460 -28.44 13.69 14.35
C ARG A 460 -29.33 12.60 13.77
N ARG A 461 -30.34 12.97 12.98
CA ARG A 461 -31.28 12.01 12.38
C ARG A 461 -30.57 11.00 11.48
N GLU A 462 -29.65 11.47 10.65
CA GLU A 462 -28.83 10.62 9.77
C GLU A 462 -27.86 9.73 10.57
N ALA A 463 -27.20 10.28 11.58
CA ALA A 463 -26.29 9.52 12.43
C ALA A 463 -27.03 8.45 13.25
N ASP A 464 -28.21 8.77 13.80
CA ASP A 464 -29.09 7.80 14.46
C ASP A 464 -29.47 6.67 13.49
N GLN A 465 -29.86 7.02 12.26
CA GLN A 465 -30.20 6.05 11.22
C GLN A 465 -29.02 5.13 10.85
N ASN A 466 -27.82 5.70 10.72
CA ASN A 466 -26.66 4.99 10.17
C ASN A 466 -25.80 4.28 11.23
N ILE A 467 -25.89 4.69 12.49
CA ILE A 467 -25.02 4.18 13.57
C ILE A 467 -25.84 3.32 14.54
N LEU A 468 -27.00 3.78 15.01
CA LEU A 468 -27.79 3.02 16.00
C LEU A 468 -28.49 1.79 15.40
N HIS A 469 -28.87 1.85 14.13
CA HIS A 469 -29.57 0.73 13.47
C HIS A 469 -28.66 -0.28 12.77
N ARG A 470 -27.33 -0.20 12.95
CA ARG A 470 -26.44 -1.29 12.52
C ARG A 470 -26.79 -2.54 13.33
N GLY A 471 -27.06 -3.66 12.68
CA GLY A 471 -27.30 -4.94 13.38
C GLY A 471 -26.17 -5.25 14.38
N TYR A 472 -26.51 -5.99 15.43
CA TYR A 472 -25.55 -6.48 16.43
C TYR A 472 -24.68 -7.63 15.87
#